data_AF-A0A930F0Q8-F1
#
_entry.id   AF-A0A930F0Q8-F1
#
_cell.length_a   1.000
_cell.length_b   1.000
_cell.length_c   1.000
_cell.angle_alpha   90.00
_cell.angle_beta   90.00
_cell.angle_gamma   90.00
#
_symmetry.space_group_name_H-M   'P 1'
#
loop_
_entity.id
_entity.type
_entity.pdbx_description
1 polymer ?
#
loop_
_entity_poly.entity_id
_entity_poly.type
_entity_poly.pdbx_seq_one_letter_code
_entity_poly.pdbx_strand_id
1 'polypeptide(L)'
;PQLSQIEEITDATIKLLQQEYIPLLVNFSEMNEGLIRDIISKPSLFNYPLPTLVFCCIKNNIKKLEKDFVLNKNIIKNQEFDLKMLNLAGISLE
;
A
#
# COMPACT_ATOMS: atom_id res chain seq x y z
N PRO A 1 -7.80 -34.24 -9.08
CA PRO A 1 -8.02 -33.16 -10.08
C PRO A 1 -7.58 -33.64 -11.48
N GLN A 2 -8.35 -33.30 -12.52
CA GLN A 2 -7.88 -33.50 -13.91
C GLN A 2 -6.78 -32.48 -14.21
N LEU A 3 -5.79 -32.84 -15.04
CA LEU A 3 -4.65 -31.97 -15.38
C LEU A 3 -5.10 -30.58 -15.86
N SER A 4 -6.15 -30.55 -16.70
CA SER A 4 -6.75 -29.32 -17.22
C SER A 4 -7.25 -28.35 -16.13
N GLN A 5 -7.80 -28.87 -15.03
CA GLN A 5 -8.25 -28.05 -13.90
C GLN A 5 -7.07 -27.42 -13.15
N ILE A 6 -5.94 -28.13 -13.07
CA ILE A 6 -4.72 -27.63 -12.43
C ILE A 6 -4.09 -26.54 -13.30
N GLU A 7 -4.07 -26.73 -14.61
CA GLU A 7 -3.58 -25.75 -15.58
C GLU A 7 -4.41 -24.45 -15.52
N GLU A 8 -5.74 -24.55 -15.49
CA GLU A 8 -6.62 -23.37 -15.40
C GLU A 8 -6.38 -22.55 -14.12
N ILE A 9 -6.24 -23.23 -12.96
CA ILE A 9 -5.94 -22.55 -11.69
C ILE A 9 -4.55 -21.90 -11.72
N THR A 10 -3.57 -22.58 -12.34
CA THR A 10 -2.21 -22.06 -12.46
C THR A 10 -2.18 -20.82 -13.34
N ASP A 11 -2.88 -20.84 -14.48
CA ASP A 11 -3.00 -19.69 -15.37
C ASP A 11 -3.70 -18.50 -14.70
N ALA A 12 -4.76 -18.77 -13.92
CA ALA A 12 -5.43 -17.73 -13.13
C ALA A 12 -4.48 -17.12 -12.08
N THR A 13 -3.66 -17.96 -11.44
CA THR A 13 -2.66 -17.51 -10.47
C THR A 13 -1.58 -16.66 -11.14
N ILE A 14 -1.06 -17.07 -12.30
CA ILE A 14 -0.08 -16.30 -13.08
C ILE A 14 -0.65 -14.93 -13.45
N LYS A 15 -1.89 -14.88 -13.93
CA LYS A 15 -2.58 -13.61 -14.27
C LYS A 15 -2.68 -12.70 -13.05
N LEU A 16 -3.09 -13.23 -11.89
CA LEU A 16 -3.17 -12.48 -10.65
C LEU A 16 -1.80 -11.90 -10.25
N LEU A 17 -0.74 -12.70 -10.33
CA LEU A 17 0.62 -12.24 -10.03
C LEU A 17 1.05 -11.11 -10.97
N GLN A 18 0.80 -11.26 -12.27
CA GLN A 18 1.16 -10.27 -13.29
C GLN A 18 0.38 -8.95 -13.17
N GLN A 19 -0.90 -9.03 -12.82
CA GLN A 19 -1.78 -7.86 -12.80
C GLN A 19 -1.75 -7.11 -11.47
N GLU A 20 -1.55 -7.82 -10.35
CA GLU A 20 -1.70 -7.23 -9.02
C GLU A 20 -0.38 -7.18 -8.24
N TYR A 21 0.34 -8.31 -8.15
CA TYR A 21 1.49 -8.42 -7.25
C TYR A 21 2.78 -7.87 -7.84
N ILE A 22 3.06 -8.11 -9.12
CA ILE A 22 4.26 -7.58 -9.78
C ILE A 22 4.25 -6.05 -9.79
N PRO A 23 3.17 -5.35 -10.19
CA PRO A 23 3.12 -3.89 -10.11
C PRO A 23 3.32 -3.36 -8.69
N LEU A 24 2.70 -4.00 -7.70
CA LEU A 24 2.89 -3.64 -6.29
C LEU A 24 4.36 -3.77 -5.85
N LEU A 25 5.04 -4.85 -6.25
CA LEU A 25 6.47 -5.04 -5.94
C LEU A 25 7.34 -3.98 -6.61
N VAL A 26 7.04 -3.60 -7.86
CA VAL A 26 7.75 -2.52 -8.55
C VAL A 26 7.57 -1.21 -7.80
N ASN A 27 6.33 -0.81 -7.51
CA ASN A 27 6.01 0.41 -6.76
C ASN A 27 6.68 0.43 -5.39
N PHE A 28 6.69 -0.71 -4.69
CA PHE A 28 7.34 -0.86 -3.39
C PHE A 28 8.86 -0.72 -3.49
N SER A 29 9.49 -1.37 -4.46
CA SER A 29 10.94 -1.33 -4.63
C SER A 29 11.46 0.07 -4.95
N GLU A 30 10.70 0.83 -5.73
CA GLU A 30 11.01 2.20 -6.10
C GLU A 30 10.51 3.22 -5.07
N MET A 31 9.61 2.81 -4.18
CA MET A 31 8.89 3.69 -3.24
C MET A 31 8.26 4.89 -3.96
N ASN A 32 7.69 4.66 -5.14
CA ASN A 32 7.13 5.69 -6.01
C ASN A 32 5.68 6.04 -5.61
N GLU A 33 5.09 7.06 -6.23
CA GLU A 33 3.72 7.50 -5.92
C GLU A 33 2.64 6.42 -6.14
N GLY A 34 2.90 5.42 -6.98
CA GLY A 34 2.00 4.28 -7.17
C GLY A 34 1.77 3.51 -5.87
N LEU A 35 2.80 3.41 -5.03
CA LEU A 35 2.73 2.72 -3.75
C LEU A 35 1.71 3.36 -2.79
N ILE A 36 1.49 4.67 -2.88
CA ILE A 36 0.47 5.36 -2.07
C ILE A 36 -0.92 4.78 -2.36
N ARG A 37 -1.25 4.58 -3.64
CA ARG A 37 -2.51 3.96 -4.05
C ARG A 37 -2.60 2.50 -3.60
N ASP A 38 -1.49 1.77 -3.67
CA ASP A 38 -1.43 0.37 -3.24
C ASP A 38 -1.71 0.24 -1.73
N ILE A 39 -1.11 1.11 -0.91
CA ILE A 39 -1.31 1.12 0.54
C ILE A 39 -2.76 1.49 0.91
N ILE A 40 -3.34 2.49 0.23
CA ILE A 40 -4.71 2.93 0.49
C ILE A 40 -5.73 1.84 0.08
N SER A 41 -5.53 1.21 -1.07
CA SER A 41 -6.46 0.20 -1.61
C SER A 41 -6.34 -1.15 -0.89
N LYS A 42 -5.13 -1.54 -0.46
CA LYS A 42 -4.86 -2.86 0.14
C LYS A 42 -3.97 -2.74 1.39
N PRO A 43 -4.39 -2.01 2.43
CA PRO A 43 -3.57 -1.79 3.62
C PRO A 43 -3.19 -3.08 4.33
N SER A 44 -3.99 -4.15 4.21
CA SER A 44 -3.71 -5.45 4.83
C SER A 44 -2.46 -6.15 4.26
N LEU A 45 -1.95 -5.75 3.10
CA LEU A 45 -0.71 -6.28 2.54
C LEU A 45 0.54 -5.74 3.24
N PHE A 46 0.38 -4.71 4.07
CA PHE A 46 1.48 -4.03 4.74
C PHE A 46 1.39 -4.25 6.25
N ASN A 47 2.49 -4.68 6.86
CA ASN A 47 2.58 -4.83 8.33
C ASN A 47 2.46 -3.47 9.04
N TYR A 48 2.95 -2.41 8.40
CA TYR A 48 2.94 -1.03 8.90
C TYR A 48 2.49 -0.06 7.79
N PRO A 49 1.19 -0.04 7.45
CA PRO A 49 0.70 0.71 6.29
C PRO A 49 1.00 2.20 6.39
N LEU A 50 0.70 2.83 7.53
CA LEU A 50 0.92 4.26 7.71
C LEU A 50 2.41 4.66 7.70
N PRO A 51 3.32 3.98 8.43
CA PRO A 51 4.74 4.29 8.33
C PRO A 51 5.30 4.18 6.90
N THR A 52 4.89 3.15 6.15
CA THR A 52 5.28 3.00 4.74
C THR A 52 4.72 4.14 3.88
N LEU A 53 3.46 4.52 4.11
CA LEU A 53 2.81 5.63 3.40
C LEU A 53 3.54 6.96 3.65
N VAL A 54 3.86 7.26 4.90
CA VAL A 54 4.58 8.48 5.30
C VAL A 54 5.96 8.53 4.66
N PHE A 55 6.71 7.42 4.71
CA PHE A 55 8.03 7.34 4.07
C PHE A 55 7.94 7.60 2.55
N CYS A 56 6.96 6.98 1.89
CA CYS A 56 6.71 7.18 0.48
C CYS A 56 6.35 8.65 0.16
N CYS A 57 5.52 9.30 0.98
CA CYS A 57 5.17 10.71 0.79
C CYS A 57 6.40 11.61 0.91
N ILE A 58 7.25 11.39 1.93
CA ILE A 58 8.50 12.15 2.11
C ILE A 58 9.41 11.99 0.89
N LYS A 59 9.60 10.76 0.40
CA LYS A 59 10.47 10.46 -0.75
C LYS A 59 10.00 11.17 -2.03
N ASN A 60 8.70 11.29 -2.21
CA ASN A 60 8.08 11.90 -3.40
C ASN A 60 7.70 13.38 -3.19
N ASN A 61 8.13 14.02 -2.10
CA ASN A 61 7.80 15.42 -1.76
C ASN A 61 6.29 15.71 -1.67
N ILE A 62 5.49 14.71 -1.30
CA ILE A 62 4.04 14.84 -1.10
C ILE A 62 3.80 15.34 0.32
N LYS A 63 3.13 16.49 0.44
CA LYS A 63 2.83 17.16 1.72
C LYS A 63 1.35 17.13 2.11
N LYS A 64 0.49 16.62 1.22
CA LYS A 64 -0.96 16.63 1.40
C LYS A 64 -1.51 15.24 1.13
N LEU A 65 -2.36 14.76 2.04
CA LEU A 65 -3.11 13.51 1.88
C LEU A 65 -4.56 13.79 2.25
N GLU A 66 -5.49 13.12 1.55
CA GLU A 66 -6.89 13.18 1.95
C GLU A 66 -7.07 12.47 3.29
N LYS A 67 -7.70 13.18 4.22
CA LYS A 67 -7.91 12.74 5.60
C LYS A 67 -8.68 11.42 5.67
N ASP A 68 -9.66 11.25 4.79
CA ASP A 68 -10.52 10.06 4.74
C ASP A 68 -9.73 8.80 4.34
N PHE A 69 -8.67 8.95 3.54
CA PHE A 69 -7.78 7.83 3.24
C PHE A 69 -6.99 7.41 4.47
N VAL A 70 -6.36 8.38 5.14
CA VAL A 70 -5.45 8.12 6.26
C VAL A 70 -6.18 7.62 7.50
N LEU A 71 -7.37 8.14 7.78
CA LEU A 71 -8.18 7.76 8.95
C LEU A 71 -8.95 6.45 8.75
N ASN A 72 -8.75 5.76 7.64
CA ASN A 72 -9.26 4.41 7.48
C ASN A 72 -8.68 3.49 8.57
N LYS A 73 -9.56 2.76 9.27
CA LYS A 73 -9.25 1.86 10.40
C LYS A 73 -8.18 0.82 10.08
N ASN A 74 -7.94 0.55 8.79
CA ASN A 74 -6.96 -0.45 8.35
C ASN A 74 -5.56 0.13 8.09
N ILE A 75 -5.42 1.44 7.90
CA ILE A 75 -4.12 2.10 7.69
C ILE A 75 -3.42 2.38 9.02
N ILE A 76 -4.16 2.92 10.00
CA ILE A 76 -3.68 3.14 11.36
C ILE A 76 -3.74 1.81 12.11
N LYS A 77 -2.59 1.27 12.48
CA LYS A 77 -2.45 0.02 13.25
C LYS A 77 -2.06 0.27 14.70
N ASN A 78 -1.24 1.29 14.95
CA ASN A 78 -0.84 1.72 16.29
C ASN A 78 -1.06 3.21 16.41
N GLN A 79 -2.24 3.60 16.92
CA GLN A 79 -2.71 4.98 16.93
C GLN A 79 -1.69 5.98 17.50
N GLU A 80 -1.02 5.66 18.61
CA GLU A 80 -0.05 6.58 19.23
C GLU A 80 1.17 6.80 18.32
N PHE A 81 1.78 5.70 17.85
CA PHE A 81 2.96 5.74 17.00
C PHE A 81 2.66 6.39 15.64
N ASP A 82 1.54 5.99 15.05
CA ASP A 82 1.12 6.35 13.70
C ASP A 82 0.77 7.83 13.59
N LEU A 83 -0.04 8.36 14.52
CA LEU A 83 -0.38 9.78 14.53
C LEU A 83 0.83 10.66 14.84
N LYS A 84 1.75 10.19 15.70
CA LYS A 84 3.02 10.88 15.96
C LYS A 84 3.87 10.97 14.69
N MET A 85 3.95 9.89 13.91
CA MET A 85 4.68 9.87 12.63
C MET A 85 4.11 10.86 11.61
N LEU A 86 2.78 10.90 11.45
CA LEU A 86 2.11 11.87 10.58
C LEU A 86 2.45 13.32 10.97
N ASN A 87 2.35 13.63 12.26
CA ASN A 87 2.63 14.97 12.77
C ASN A 87 4.09 15.38 12.53
N LEU A 88 5.04 14.46 12.73
CA LEU A 88 6.47 14.72 12.52
C LEU A 88 6.85 14.87 11.04
N ALA A 89 6.13 14.21 10.15
CA ALA A 89 6.40 14.24 8.71
C ALA A 89 6.01 15.57 8.04
N GLY A 90 5.26 16.44 8.73
CA GLY A 90 4.77 17.70 8.16
C GLY A 90 3.77 17.50 7.02
N ILE A 91 3.07 16.36 7.00
CA ILE A 91 2.02 16.03 6.03
C ILE A 91 0.68 16.55 6.58
N SER A 92 0.02 17.43 5.84
CA SER A 92 -1.32 17.90 6.19
C SER A 92 -2.39 16.95 5.67
N LEU A 93 -3.36 16.65 6.55
CA LEU A 93 -4.57 15.91 6.18
C LEU A 93 -5.65 16.92 5.79
N GLU A 94 -6.09 16.87 4.52
CA GLU A 94 -7.16 17.71 3.97
C GLU A 94 -8.51 16.98 3.94
#